data_AF-A0A920SE25-F1
#
_entry.id   AF-A0A920SE25-F1
#
_cell.length_a   1.000
_cell.length_b   1.000
_cell.length_c   1.000
_cell.angle_alpha   90.00
_cell.angle_beta   90.00
_cell.angle_gamma   90.00
#
_symmetry.space_group_name_H-M   'P 1'
#
loop_
_entity.id
_entity.type
_entity.pdbx_description
1 polymer ?
#
loop_
_entity_poly.entity_id
_entity_poly.type
_entity_poly.pdbx_seq_one_letter_code
_entity_poly.pdbx_strand_id
1 'polypeptide(L)'
;MAGDSHRGLDTPNAYYQNQVACPEFDVVGLSFPGVPGFPHFGHNGRVSWSVTHTAADYQDLYIERFQDGKYLFKDNWLDIETHEEIIKVKGGTDEPLTVAVTQHGPIISGNPEEGTGLAFKYTATEKPSKWPKILSGHAAGK
;
A
#
# COMPACT_ATOMS: atom_id res chain seq x y z
N MET A 1 -16.65 0.22 22.97
CA MET A 1 -16.61 0.87 21.64
C MET A 1 -17.41 0.01 20.66
N ALA A 2 -18.00 0.59 19.62
CA ALA A 2 -18.76 -0.14 18.60
C ALA A 2 -18.57 0.50 17.21
N GLY A 3 -18.71 -0.30 16.15
CA GLY A 3 -18.59 0.12 14.75
C GLY A 3 -18.54 -1.10 13.81
N ASP A 4 -18.62 -0.85 12.51
CA ASP A 4 -18.72 -1.86 11.47
C ASP A 4 -17.94 -1.42 10.22
N SER A 5 -16.75 -1.99 10.01
CA SER A 5 -15.89 -1.61 8.87
C SER A 5 -16.54 -2.02 7.54
N HIS A 6 -16.77 -1.05 6.65
CA HIS A 6 -17.32 -1.31 5.31
C HIS A 6 -16.21 -1.51 4.29
N ARG A 7 -16.30 -2.61 3.53
CA ARG A 7 -15.50 -2.92 2.34
C ARG A 7 -16.38 -3.66 1.33
N GLY A 8 -15.91 -3.76 0.09
CA GLY A 8 -16.52 -4.68 -0.88
C GLY A 8 -16.55 -6.12 -0.33
N LEU A 9 -17.62 -6.86 -0.64
CA LEU A 9 -17.74 -8.26 -0.25
C LEU A 9 -16.83 -9.11 -1.13
N ASP A 10 -15.92 -9.86 -0.51
CA ASP A 10 -14.97 -10.75 -1.18
C ASP A 10 -14.90 -12.10 -0.44
N THR A 11 -14.40 -13.14 -1.12
CA THR A 11 -14.26 -14.50 -0.59
C THR A 11 -12.86 -15.06 -0.83
N PRO A 12 -12.07 -15.32 0.23
CA PRO A 12 -12.39 -15.12 1.64
C PRO A 12 -12.43 -13.64 2.05
N ASN A 13 -13.13 -13.33 3.14
CA ASN A 13 -13.15 -11.98 3.70
C ASN A 13 -11.75 -11.57 4.20
N ALA A 14 -11.42 -10.28 4.08
CA ALA A 14 -10.15 -9.72 4.54
C ALA A 14 -9.94 -9.86 6.06
N TYR A 15 -11.01 -9.73 6.86
CA TYR A 15 -10.94 -9.82 8.32
C TYR A 15 -11.25 -11.22 8.82
N TYR A 16 -10.36 -11.74 9.67
CA TYR A 16 -10.53 -13.01 10.36
C TYR A 16 -10.63 -12.77 11.88
N GLN A 17 -11.68 -13.27 12.50
CA GLN A 17 -11.87 -13.15 13.95
C GLN A 17 -11.05 -14.21 14.69
N ASN A 18 -10.21 -13.78 15.62
CA ASN A 18 -9.39 -14.67 16.42
C ASN A 18 -9.00 -14.05 17.77
N GLN A 19 -8.49 -14.92 18.64
CA GLN A 19 -7.84 -14.56 19.89
C GLN A 19 -6.41 -15.09 19.87
N VAL A 20 -5.45 -14.27 20.26
CA VAL A 20 -4.06 -14.69 20.48
C VAL A 20 -3.68 -14.29 21.89
N ALA A 21 -3.28 -15.28 22.70
CA ALA A 21 -2.95 -15.09 24.10
C ALA A 21 -1.63 -15.78 24.47
N CYS A 22 -0.87 -15.13 25.33
CA CYS A 22 0.36 -15.62 25.95
C CYS A 22 0.54 -14.94 27.33
N PRO A 23 1.59 -15.26 28.09
CA PRO A 23 1.85 -14.59 29.37
C PRO A 23 2.01 -13.08 29.27
N GLU A 24 2.36 -12.52 28.11
CA GLU A 24 2.59 -11.08 27.93
C GLU A 24 1.33 -10.33 27.49
N PHE A 25 0.43 -10.96 26.73
CA PHE A 25 -0.79 -10.31 26.21
C PHE A 25 -1.92 -11.31 25.97
N ASP A 26 -3.15 -10.80 25.96
CA ASP A 26 -4.34 -11.53 25.53
C ASP A 26 -5.19 -10.59 24.69
N VAL A 27 -5.26 -10.82 23.37
CA VAL A 27 -5.96 -9.93 22.44
C VAL A 27 -6.99 -10.72 21.64
N VAL A 28 -8.23 -10.23 21.66
CA VAL A 28 -9.34 -10.68 20.81
C VAL A 28 -9.65 -9.57 19.80
N GLY A 29 -9.81 -9.91 18.53
CA GLY A 29 -10.08 -8.91 17.50
C GLY A 29 -10.18 -9.47 16.09
N LEU A 30 -9.93 -8.59 15.11
CA LEU A 30 -9.89 -8.93 13.69
C LEU A 30 -8.47 -8.80 13.15
N SER A 31 -7.94 -9.89 12.60
CA SER A 31 -6.65 -9.96 11.90
C SER A 31 -6.83 -10.00 10.39
N PHE A 32 -5.75 -9.76 9.65
CA PHE A 32 -5.68 -10.08 8.22
C PHE A 32 -4.95 -11.42 8.05
N PRO A 33 -5.51 -12.42 7.35
CA PRO A 33 -4.77 -13.62 7.01
C PRO A 33 -3.45 -13.28 6.31
N GLY A 34 -2.33 -13.79 6.85
CA GLY A 34 -0.98 -13.48 6.37
C GLY A 34 -0.29 -12.28 7.04
N VAL A 35 -0.97 -11.55 7.93
CA VAL A 35 -0.41 -10.43 8.69
C VAL A 35 -0.50 -10.73 10.20
N PRO A 36 0.61 -10.68 10.96
CA PRO A 36 0.57 -10.85 12.40
C PRO A 36 -0.13 -9.66 13.09
N GLY A 37 -0.83 -9.95 14.19
CA GLY A 37 -1.43 -8.95 15.08
C GLY A 37 -2.82 -8.47 14.66
N PHE A 38 -3.26 -7.38 15.31
CA PHE A 38 -4.63 -6.86 15.26
C PHE A 38 -4.64 -5.36 14.88
N PRO A 39 -4.19 -5.01 13.67
CA PRO A 39 -3.84 -3.62 13.33
C PRO A 39 -5.01 -2.63 13.42
N HIS A 40 -6.26 -3.09 13.27
CA HIS A 40 -7.42 -2.21 13.10
C HIS A 40 -8.48 -2.36 14.18
N PHE A 41 -8.76 -3.59 14.64
CA PHE A 41 -9.87 -3.87 15.55
C PHE A 41 -9.47 -4.91 16.59
N GLY A 42 -9.68 -4.58 17.86
CA GLY A 42 -9.50 -5.53 18.95
C GLY A 42 -9.55 -4.88 20.32
N HIS A 43 -9.34 -5.70 21.34
CA HIS A 43 -9.08 -5.25 22.70
C HIS A 43 -8.10 -6.20 23.39
N ASN A 44 -7.33 -5.66 24.33
CA ASN A 44 -6.39 -6.44 25.15
C ASN A 44 -6.87 -6.64 26.61
N GLY A 45 -8.16 -6.40 26.86
CA GLY A 45 -8.77 -6.44 28.18
C GLY A 45 -8.66 -5.14 28.98
N ARG A 46 -7.81 -4.19 28.54
CA ARG A 46 -7.65 -2.86 29.17
C ARG A 46 -8.05 -1.72 28.25
N VAL A 47 -7.70 -1.83 26.98
CA VAL A 47 -8.00 -0.84 25.93
C VAL A 47 -8.66 -1.57 24.75
N SER A 48 -9.66 -0.94 24.16
CA SER A 48 -10.24 -1.34 22.87
C SER A 48 -9.91 -0.30 21.80
N TRP A 49 -9.71 -0.73 20.56
CA TRP A 49 -9.49 0.14 19.41
C TRP A 49 -10.31 -0.30 18.20
N SER A 50 -10.61 0.66 17.34
CA SER A 50 -11.38 0.52 16.12
C SER A 50 -11.03 1.68 15.20
N VAL A 51 -11.00 1.44 13.89
CA VAL A 51 -10.68 2.47 12.89
C VAL A 51 -11.78 2.62 11.86
N THR A 52 -11.93 3.84 11.34
CA THR A 52 -12.59 4.11 10.07
C THR A 52 -11.56 4.69 9.10
N HIS A 53 -11.77 4.52 7.81
CA HIS A 53 -10.88 5.12 6.82
C HIS A 53 -11.02 6.64 6.84
N THR A 54 -9.91 7.35 7.03
CA THR A 54 -9.91 8.81 7.22
C THR A 54 -10.15 9.59 5.92
N ALA A 55 -10.04 8.95 4.75
CA ALA A 55 -10.02 9.62 3.45
C ALA A 55 -9.04 10.81 3.40
N ALA A 56 -7.90 10.67 4.09
CA ALA A 56 -6.85 11.67 4.05
C ALA A 56 -6.25 11.76 2.65
N ASP A 57 -5.70 12.93 2.32
CA ASP A 57 -4.93 13.12 1.10
C ASP A 57 -3.52 12.56 1.30
N TYR A 58 -3.21 11.49 0.57
CA TYR A 58 -1.92 10.81 0.65
C TYR A 58 -1.48 10.26 -0.71
N GLN A 59 -2.12 10.70 -1.79
CA GLN A 59 -1.89 10.27 -3.17
C GLN A 59 -1.89 11.49 -4.09
N ASP A 60 -0.75 11.78 -4.71
CA ASP A 60 -0.61 12.85 -5.69
C ASP A 60 -0.46 12.28 -7.10
N LEU A 61 -1.02 12.99 -8.08
CA LEU A 61 -0.78 12.76 -9.51
C LEU A 61 0.03 13.92 -10.09
N TYR A 62 1.10 13.58 -10.79
CA TYR A 62 1.95 14.54 -11.49
C TYR A 62 1.83 14.34 -12.99
N ILE A 63 1.62 15.43 -13.72
CA ILE A 63 1.69 15.42 -15.19
C ILE A 63 3.16 15.61 -15.57
N GLU A 64 3.78 14.53 -16.00
CA GLU A 64 5.16 14.51 -16.48
C GLU A 64 5.22 14.86 -17.96
N ARG A 65 6.28 15.57 -18.34
CA ARG A 65 6.61 15.87 -19.74
C ARG A 65 7.85 15.10 -20.12
N PHE A 66 7.80 14.43 -21.26
CA PHE A 66 8.86 13.56 -21.75
C PHE A 66 9.41 14.07 -23.08
N GLN A 67 10.70 13.84 -23.28
CA GLN A 67 11.39 14.09 -24.53
C GLN A 67 12.67 13.24 -24.58
N ASP A 68 12.90 12.53 -25.67
CA ASP A 68 14.17 11.83 -25.95
C ASP A 68 14.65 10.90 -24.80
N GLY A 69 13.74 10.13 -24.19
CA GLY A 69 14.05 9.24 -23.06
C GLY A 69 14.30 9.95 -21.72
N LYS A 70 13.95 11.24 -21.64
CA LYS A 70 14.08 12.07 -20.44
C LYS A 70 12.73 12.62 -20.01
N TYR A 71 12.64 13.09 -18.77
CA TYR A 71 11.50 13.85 -18.25
C TYR A 71 11.95 15.18 -17.63
N LEU A 72 11.06 16.16 -17.66
CA LEU A 72 11.34 17.51 -17.14
C LEU A 72 11.13 17.58 -15.63
N PHE A 73 12.20 17.86 -14.88
CA PHE A 73 12.16 18.08 -13.44
C PHE A 73 12.93 19.36 -13.07
N LYS A 74 12.23 20.34 -12.47
CA LYS A 74 12.81 21.63 -12.06
C LYS A 74 13.69 22.27 -13.16
N ASP A 75 13.12 22.41 -14.36
CA ASP A 75 13.77 22.97 -15.55
C ASP A 75 14.96 22.15 -16.11
N ASN A 76 15.17 20.92 -15.62
CA ASN A 76 16.22 20.02 -16.10
C ASN A 76 15.60 18.75 -16.70
N TRP A 77 16.15 18.29 -17.82
CA TRP A 77 15.80 17.00 -18.40
C TRP A 77 16.62 15.89 -17.73
N LEU A 78 15.94 15.04 -16.97
CA LEU A 78 16.54 13.90 -16.26
C LEU A 78 16.23 12.60 -17.01
N ASP A 79 17.16 11.64 -16.99
CA ASP A 79 16.92 10.32 -17.57
C ASP A 79 15.80 9.60 -16.84
N ILE A 80 14.91 8.96 -17.60
CA ILE A 80 13.86 8.11 -17.04
C ILE A 80 14.46 6.78 -16.55
N GLU A 81 13.99 6.30 -15.40
CA GLU A 81 14.29 4.94 -14.95
C GLU A 81 13.25 3.99 -15.57
N THR A 82 13.72 2.87 -16.13
CA THR A 82 12.85 1.89 -16.78
C THR A 82 13.16 0.49 -16.26
N HIS A 83 12.11 -0.25 -15.91
CA HIS A 83 12.18 -1.67 -15.56
C HIS A 83 11.40 -2.49 -16.59
N GLU A 84 12.05 -3.51 -17.14
CA GLU A 84 11.37 -4.50 -17.98
C GLU A 84 10.90 -5.66 -17.10
N GLU A 85 9.59 -5.84 -17.02
CA GLU A 85 8.93 -6.87 -16.23
C GLU A 85 8.19 -7.85 -17.14
N ILE A 86 8.01 -9.09 -16.68
CA ILE A 86 7.23 -10.09 -17.39
C ILE A 86 6.13 -10.61 -16.46
N ILE A 87 4.87 -10.40 -16.85
CA ILE A 87 3.71 -10.93 -16.16
C ILE A 87 3.40 -12.32 -16.72
N LYS A 88 3.56 -13.34 -15.88
CA LYS A 88 3.21 -14.72 -16.24
C LYS A 88 1.71 -14.94 -16.17
N VAL A 89 1.08 -15.25 -17.30
CA VAL A 89 -0.37 -15.49 -17.39
C VAL A 89 -0.65 -16.98 -17.36
N LYS A 90 -1.40 -17.45 -16.36
CA LYS A 90 -1.76 -18.87 -16.24
C LYS A 90 -2.56 -19.32 -17.46
N GLY A 91 -1.99 -20.25 -18.24
CA GLY A 91 -2.62 -20.80 -19.45
C GLY A 91 -2.62 -19.85 -20.64
N GLY A 92 -1.94 -18.71 -20.54
CA GLY A 92 -1.76 -17.74 -21.61
C GLY A 92 -0.29 -17.55 -21.98
N THR A 93 -0.02 -16.55 -22.80
CA THR A 93 1.33 -16.09 -23.12
C THR A 93 1.81 -15.12 -22.05
N ASP A 94 3.11 -15.11 -21.80
CA ASP A 94 3.75 -14.12 -20.92
C ASP A 94 3.56 -12.71 -21.50
N GLU A 95 3.16 -11.76 -20.66
CA GLU A 95 2.89 -10.37 -21.05
C GLU A 95 4.08 -9.48 -20.62
N PRO A 96 4.84 -8.90 -21.56
CA PRO A 96 5.89 -7.96 -21.23
C PRO A 96 5.29 -6.63 -20.75
N LEU A 97 5.87 -6.05 -19.72
CA LEU A 97 5.47 -4.76 -19.15
C LEU A 97 6.72 -3.90 -18.92
N THR A 98 6.75 -2.74 -19.56
CA THR A 98 7.77 -1.72 -19.31
C THR A 98 7.25 -0.75 -18.26
N VAL A 99 7.93 -0.66 -17.11
CA VAL A 99 7.60 0.26 -16.01
C VAL A 99 8.55 1.44 -16.04
N ALA A 100 8.02 2.62 -16.38
CA ALA A 100 8.74 3.88 -16.33
C ALA A 100 8.56 4.56 -14.96
N VAL A 101 9.65 5.08 -14.39
CA VAL A 101 9.69 5.70 -13.07
C VAL A 101 10.40 7.05 -13.13
N THR A 102 9.80 8.06 -12.48
CA THR A 102 10.35 9.41 -12.31
C THR A 102 10.58 9.69 -10.81
N GLN A 103 11.11 10.87 -10.48
CA GLN A 103 11.20 11.32 -9.08
C GLN A 103 9.85 11.43 -8.35
N HIS A 104 8.74 11.50 -9.08
CA HIS A 104 7.40 11.52 -8.50
C HIS A 104 6.78 10.12 -8.38
N GLY A 105 7.36 9.10 -8.99
CA GLY A 105 6.91 7.72 -8.91
C GLY A 105 6.69 7.07 -10.28
N PRO A 106 6.07 5.87 -10.30
CA PRO A 106 5.79 5.14 -11.53
C PRO A 106 4.74 5.86 -12.38
N ILE A 107 4.88 5.73 -13.71
CA ILE A 107 3.89 6.21 -14.67
C ILE A 107 2.75 5.18 -14.73
N ILE A 108 1.54 5.61 -14.35
CA ILE A 108 0.36 4.73 -14.26
C ILE A 108 -0.65 4.96 -15.38
N SER A 109 -0.47 6.01 -16.19
CA SER A 109 -1.33 6.34 -17.33
C SER A 109 -0.62 7.27 -18.30
N GLY A 110 -0.95 7.17 -19.58
CA GLY A 110 -0.28 7.87 -20.68
C GLY A 110 0.92 7.11 -21.22
N ASN A 111 1.60 7.69 -22.20
CA ASN A 111 2.73 7.08 -22.89
C ASN A 111 3.90 8.09 -22.91
N PRO A 112 5.03 7.80 -22.22
CA PRO A 112 6.22 8.65 -22.28
C PRO A 112 6.72 8.94 -23.71
N GLU A 113 6.51 8.02 -24.66
CA GLU A 113 6.88 8.23 -26.06
C GLU A 113 6.01 9.28 -26.77
N GLU A 114 4.78 9.50 -26.28
CA GLU A 114 3.87 10.56 -26.75
C GLU A 114 4.14 11.90 -26.06
N GLY A 115 5.16 11.97 -25.19
CA GLY A 115 5.64 13.19 -24.56
C GLY A 115 4.92 13.56 -23.25
N THR A 116 3.93 12.80 -22.81
CA THR A 116 3.23 13.06 -21.53
C THR A 116 2.78 11.79 -20.80
N GLY A 117 2.72 11.85 -19.47
CA GLY A 117 2.24 10.74 -18.64
C GLY A 117 1.88 11.19 -17.21
N LEU A 118 1.12 10.36 -16.50
CA LEU A 118 0.73 10.59 -15.11
C LEU A 118 1.60 9.74 -14.18
N ALA A 119 2.47 10.40 -13.41
CA ALA A 119 3.20 9.76 -12.32
C ALA A 119 2.35 9.73 -11.05
N PHE A 120 2.41 8.61 -10.32
CA PHE A 120 1.66 8.41 -9.09
C PHE A 120 2.59 8.42 -7.87
N LYS A 121 2.36 9.37 -6.96
CA LYS A 121 3.11 9.47 -5.71
C LYS A 121 2.25 9.06 -4.53
N TYR A 122 2.65 8.01 -3.82
CA TYR A 122 1.89 7.46 -2.70
C TYR A 122 2.78 7.28 -1.46
N THR A 123 2.36 7.86 -0.33
CA THR A 123 3.07 7.74 0.96
C THR A 123 3.34 6.30 1.40
N ALA A 124 2.51 5.33 1.01
CA ALA A 124 2.71 3.92 1.35
C ALA A 124 3.81 3.23 0.55
N THR A 125 4.20 3.77 -0.61
CA THR A 125 5.24 3.21 -1.49
C THR A 125 6.54 4.02 -1.50
N GLU A 126 6.53 5.23 -0.93
CA GLU A 126 7.72 6.12 -0.86
C GLU A 126 8.89 5.48 -0.10
N LYS A 127 8.62 4.67 0.93
CA LYS A 127 9.64 4.01 1.75
C LYS A 127 9.12 2.74 2.41
N PRO A 128 10.00 1.78 2.75
CA PRO A 128 9.62 0.60 3.51
C PRO A 128 8.89 0.96 4.82
N SER A 129 7.75 0.32 5.04
CA SER A 129 6.90 0.57 6.20
C SER A 129 7.54 -0.01 7.48
N LYS A 130 7.41 0.73 8.58
CA LYS A 130 7.91 0.32 9.92
C LYS A 130 6.84 -0.40 10.74
N TRP A 131 5.78 -0.90 10.10
CA TRP A 131 4.59 -1.46 10.77
C TRP A 131 4.88 -2.56 11.80
N PRO A 132 5.91 -3.44 11.68
CA PRO A 132 6.17 -4.45 12.70
C PRO A 132 6.53 -3.81 14.05
N LYS A 133 7.13 -2.62 14.04
CA LYS A 133 7.47 -1.85 15.24
C LYS A 133 6.26 -1.15 15.88
N ILE A 134 5.18 -0.95 15.11
CA ILE A 134 3.94 -0.33 15.59
C ILE A 134 3.09 -1.38 16.31
N LEU A 135 3.12 -2.63 15.84
CA LEU A 135 2.31 -3.71 16.40
C LEU A 135 2.68 -4.10 17.83
N SER A 136 3.89 -3.78 18.30
CA SER A 136 4.27 -3.97 19.71
C SER A 136 3.39 -3.18 20.69
N GLY A 137 2.73 -2.10 20.22
CA GLY A 137 1.77 -1.34 21.02
C GLY A 137 0.53 -2.14 21.45
N HIS A 138 0.17 -3.20 20.72
CA HIS A 138 -0.96 -4.07 21.09
C HIS A 138 -0.67 -4.90 22.35
N ALA A 139 0.61 -5.12 22.66
CA ALA A 139 1.08 -5.83 23.85
C ALA A 139 1.34 -4.89 25.06
N ALA A 140 1.03 -3.59 24.94
CA ALA A 140 1.27 -2.66 26.03
C ALA A 140 0.32 -2.93 27.22
N GLY A 141 0.87 -3.58 28.24
CA GLY A 141 0.31 -3.64 29.59
C GLY A 141 -0.19 -5.02 30.05
N LYS A 142 0.72 -5.79 30.64
CA LYS A 142 0.45 -6.32 31.98
C LYS A 142 0.90 -5.28 33.01
#